data_AF-A0A7S3PW72-F1
#
_entry.id   AF-A0A7S3PW72-F1
#
_cell.length_a   1.000
_cell.length_b   1.000
_cell.length_c   1.000
_cell.angle_alpha   90.00
_cell.angle_beta   90.00
_cell.angle_gamma   90.00
#
_symmetry.space_group_name_H-M   'P 1'
#
loop_
_entity.id
_entity.type
_entity.pdbx_description
1 polymer ?
#
loop_
_entity_poly.entity_id
_entity_poly.type
_entity_poly.pdbx_seq_one_letter_code
_entity_poly.pdbx_strand_id
1 'polypeptide(L)'
;MVMKKLVTALLVLGQTTDAFSISTMAPSISNNSMQLFSSNNGVSQPEPESFREAEVLGLRLMQEGQVEDALEVFQKGLRLPGSRKDIIRTQTLSGPSPVGGSAGGREGKVVQTLDEFEFQAAHYNIACAYGRLDRVVESCKSLENAFDFGFDNYATVRADPDLSLIHGTMEFDNLMERYDSKKGIFGLFK
;
A
#
# COMPACT_ATOMS: atom_id res chain seq x y z
N MET A 1 14.70 -13.49 13.47
CA MET A 1 14.22 -13.39 14.88
C MET A 1 14.51 -11.99 15.46
N VAL A 2 13.88 -10.93 14.95
CA VAL A 2 14.07 -9.53 15.42
C VAL A 2 12.80 -8.66 15.32
N MET A 3 11.61 -9.23 15.57
CA MET A 3 10.36 -8.44 15.71
C MET A 3 9.56 -8.87 16.95
N LYS A 4 10.21 -8.83 18.12
CA LYS A 4 9.55 -9.11 19.41
C LYS A 4 9.71 -8.00 20.46
N LYS A 5 10.16 -6.80 20.09
CA LYS A 5 10.52 -5.76 21.09
C LYS A 5 9.69 -4.47 21.08
N LEU A 6 8.52 -4.42 20.44
CA LEU A 6 7.69 -3.20 20.47
C LEU A 6 6.26 -3.34 21.04
N VAL A 7 5.90 -4.50 21.62
CA VAL A 7 4.50 -4.77 22.05
C VAL A 7 4.40 -4.98 23.57
N THR A 8 5.03 -4.13 24.38
CA THR A 8 4.93 -4.24 25.85
C THR A 8 4.81 -2.87 26.51
N ALA A 9 3.83 -2.07 26.10
CA ALA A 9 3.55 -0.80 26.78
C ALA A 9 2.07 -0.33 26.82
N LEU A 10 1.09 -1.08 26.31
CA LEU A 10 -0.29 -0.54 26.19
C LEU A 10 -1.42 -1.49 26.61
N LEU A 11 -1.15 -2.44 27.51
CA LEU A 11 -2.16 -3.41 27.94
C LEU A 11 -2.09 -3.73 29.43
N VAL A 12 -2.09 -2.70 30.28
CA VAL A 12 -2.43 -2.84 31.70
C VAL A 12 -3.15 -1.56 32.15
N LEU A 13 -4.26 -1.73 32.89
CA LEU A 13 -5.17 -0.73 33.49
C LEU A 13 -6.28 -0.25 32.55
N GLY A 14 -7.56 -0.50 32.77
CA GLY A 14 -8.27 -1.12 33.88
C GLY A 14 -9.76 -1.14 33.52
N GLN A 15 -10.40 -2.27 33.80
CA GLN A 15 -11.86 -2.40 33.74
C GLN A 15 -12.46 -1.75 34.98
N THR A 16 -13.37 -0.79 34.81
CA THR A 16 -14.39 -0.47 35.80
C THR A 16 -15.69 -0.10 35.09
N THR A 17 -16.74 -0.83 35.43
CA THR A 17 -18.15 -0.55 35.21
C THR A 17 -18.54 0.79 35.83
N ASP A 18 -19.40 1.57 35.17
CA ASP A 18 -20.57 2.19 35.81
C ASP A 18 -21.48 2.87 34.77
N ALA A 19 -22.77 2.64 34.93
CA ALA A 19 -23.86 3.18 34.14
C ALA A 19 -24.18 4.61 34.57
N PHE A 20 -24.23 5.56 33.63
CA PHE A 20 -24.86 6.86 33.82
C PHE A 20 -25.64 7.25 32.56
N SER A 21 -26.97 7.31 32.71
CA SER A 21 -27.90 7.89 31.74
C SER A 21 -28.06 9.38 32.01
N ILE A 22 -27.68 10.27 31.09
CA ILE A 22 -28.30 11.60 30.92
C ILE A 22 -28.32 12.01 29.44
N SER A 23 -29.56 12.09 28.92
CA SER A 23 -30.17 13.08 28.02
C SER A 23 -29.32 14.02 27.12
N THR A 24 -29.70 14.00 25.83
CA THR A 24 -29.83 15.11 24.87
C THR A 24 -28.60 15.93 24.48
N MET A 25 -28.06 15.65 23.29
CA MET A 25 -28.09 16.55 22.11
C MET A 25 -27.40 15.81 20.95
N ALA A 26 -28.16 15.47 19.91
CA ALA A 26 -27.61 14.85 18.71
C ALA A 26 -26.93 15.92 17.83
N PRO A 27 -25.62 15.84 17.54
CA PRO A 27 -25.09 16.45 16.33
C PRO A 27 -25.45 15.55 15.15
N SER A 28 -25.88 16.18 14.05
CA SER A 28 -26.20 15.55 12.78
C SER A 28 -25.06 14.64 12.30
N ILE A 29 -25.21 13.33 12.51
CA ILE A 29 -24.37 12.31 11.91
C ILE A 29 -24.71 12.30 10.42
N SER A 30 -23.77 12.74 9.59
CA SER A 30 -23.86 12.54 8.15
C SER A 30 -23.98 11.04 7.89
N ASN A 31 -25.01 10.65 7.13
CA ASN A 31 -25.23 9.29 6.66
C ASN A 31 -24.08 8.84 5.73
N ASN A 32 -22.93 8.46 6.29
CA ASN A 32 -21.99 7.58 5.62
C ASN A 32 -22.27 6.18 6.14
N SER A 33 -23.00 5.40 5.35
CA SER A 33 -23.04 3.95 5.51
C SER A 33 -21.59 3.45 5.54
N MET A 34 -21.08 3.01 6.70
CA MET A 34 -19.78 2.35 6.78
C MET A 34 -19.83 1.14 5.83
N GLN A 35 -19.14 1.22 4.71
CA GLN A 35 -18.92 0.04 3.88
C GLN A 35 -17.94 -0.85 4.65
N LEU A 36 -18.32 -2.11 4.84
CA LEU A 36 -17.57 -3.07 5.60
C LEU A 36 -16.87 -4.02 4.63
N PHE A 37 -15.56 -4.14 4.76
CA PHE A 37 -14.80 -5.18 4.11
C PHE A 37 -15.21 -6.53 4.73
N SER A 38 -15.77 -7.41 3.90
CA SER A 38 -16.14 -8.78 4.30
C SER A 38 -14.94 -9.70 4.04
N SER A 39 -14.21 -10.04 5.09
CA SER A 39 -13.18 -11.07 5.04
C SER A 39 -13.82 -12.46 4.92
N ASN A 40 -13.07 -13.42 4.37
CA ASN A 40 -13.51 -14.82 4.26
C ASN A 40 -13.80 -15.47 5.64
N ASN A 41 -13.29 -14.89 6.74
CA ASN A 41 -13.51 -15.34 8.11
C ASN A 41 -14.70 -14.66 8.82
N GLY A 42 -15.51 -13.86 8.13
CA GLY A 42 -16.71 -13.24 8.69
C GLY A 42 -16.44 -12.09 9.68
N VAL A 43 -15.20 -11.63 9.78
CA VAL A 43 -14.84 -10.42 10.53
C VAL A 43 -15.07 -9.22 9.61
N SER A 44 -16.06 -8.39 9.96
CA SER A 44 -16.29 -7.12 9.27
C SER A 44 -15.32 -6.06 9.79
N GLN A 45 -14.54 -5.48 8.89
CA GLN A 45 -13.64 -4.36 9.17
C GLN A 45 -14.06 -3.14 8.35
N PRO A 46 -13.81 -1.91 8.82
CA PRO A 46 -14.08 -0.73 8.01
C PRO A 46 -13.25 -0.80 6.72
N GLU A 47 -13.90 -0.49 5.60
CA GLU A 47 -13.26 -0.43 4.31
C GLU A 47 -12.22 0.70 4.28
N PRO A 48 -10.98 0.46 3.80
CA PRO A 48 -9.96 1.50 3.80
C PRO A 48 -10.28 2.58 2.78
N GLU A 49 -10.18 3.85 3.19
CA GLU A 49 -10.44 5.02 2.34
C GLU A 49 -9.17 5.67 1.80
N SER A 50 -8.00 5.28 2.34
CA SER A 50 -6.69 5.76 1.91
C SER A 50 -5.71 4.62 1.72
N PHE A 51 -4.62 4.87 1.00
CA PHE A 51 -3.51 3.93 0.87
C PHE A 51 -2.98 3.50 2.24
N ARG A 52 -2.82 4.45 3.16
CA ARG A 52 -2.28 4.20 4.49
C ARG A 52 -3.16 3.25 5.30
N GLU A 53 -4.48 3.41 5.23
CA GLU A 53 -5.41 2.51 5.91
C GLU A 53 -5.39 1.11 5.30
N ALA A 54 -5.34 1.02 3.96
CA ALA A 54 -5.23 -0.26 3.27
C ALA A 54 -3.92 -0.98 3.63
N GLU A 55 -2.79 -0.26 3.68
CA GLU A 55 -1.50 -0.80 4.10
C GLU A 55 -1.58 -1.41 5.52
N VAL A 56 -2.10 -0.65 6.48
CA VAL A 56 -2.22 -1.12 7.87
C VAL A 56 -3.16 -2.32 7.98
N LEU A 57 -4.28 -2.31 7.27
CA LEU A 57 -5.23 -3.42 7.26
C LEU A 57 -4.62 -4.68 6.62
N GLY A 58 -4.01 -4.55 5.45
CA GLY A 58 -3.38 -5.68 4.75
C GLY A 58 -2.24 -6.30 5.57
N LEU A 59 -1.42 -5.49 6.23
CA LEU A 59 -0.35 -6.00 7.11
C LEU A 59 -0.91 -6.77 8.32
N ARG A 60 -2.04 -6.33 8.88
CA ARG A 60 -2.73 -7.07 9.94
C ARG A 60 -3.25 -8.41 9.42
N LEU A 61 -3.90 -8.42 8.26
CA LEU A 61 -4.41 -9.64 7.63
C LEU A 61 -3.28 -10.64 7.33
N MET A 62 -2.12 -10.17 6.88
CA MET A 62 -0.91 -11.00 6.73
C MET A 62 -0.51 -11.65 8.07
N GLN A 63 -0.49 -10.91 9.17
CA GLN A 63 -0.15 -11.44 10.49
C GLN A 63 -1.16 -12.49 10.98
N GLU A 64 -2.43 -12.34 10.62
CA GLU A 64 -3.50 -13.29 10.93
C GLU A 64 -3.51 -14.51 10.01
N GLY A 65 -2.68 -14.50 8.95
CA GLY A 65 -2.62 -15.57 7.96
C GLY A 65 -3.70 -15.51 6.88
N GLN A 66 -4.47 -14.42 6.83
CA GLN A 66 -5.49 -14.16 5.80
C GLN A 66 -4.82 -13.53 4.58
N VAL A 67 -4.00 -14.31 3.88
CA VAL A 67 -3.10 -13.80 2.84
C VAL A 67 -3.84 -13.34 1.60
N GLU A 68 -4.89 -14.05 1.20
CA GLU A 68 -5.73 -13.70 0.06
C GLU A 68 -6.47 -12.37 0.28
N ASP A 69 -7.05 -12.20 1.47
CA ASP A 69 -7.76 -10.97 1.85
C ASP A 69 -6.76 -9.81 1.94
N ALA A 70 -5.56 -10.05 2.48
CA ALA A 70 -4.49 -9.05 2.51
C ALA A 70 -4.08 -8.60 1.11
N LEU A 71 -3.94 -9.54 0.18
CA LEU A 71 -3.59 -9.26 -1.22
C LEU A 71 -4.63 -8.35 -1.88
N GLU A 72 -5.92 -8.63 -1.68
CA GLU A 72 -7.00 -7.79 -2.21
C GLU A 72 -6.92 -6.37 -1.63
N VAL A 73 -6.74 -6.25 -0.32
CA VAL A 73 -6.61 -4.95 0.36
C VAL A 73 -5.41 -4.16 -0.16
N PHE A 74 -4.25 -4.79 -0.36
CA PHE A 74 -3.08 -4.10 -0.91
C PHE A 74 -3.29 -3.65 -2.36
N GLN A 75 -3.88 -4.50 -3.22
CA GLN A 75 -4.19 -4.14 -4.60
C GLN A 75 -5.20 -2.99 -4.68
N LYS A 76 -6.16 -2.96 -3.76
CA LYS A 76 -7.08 -1.83 -3.62
C LYS A 76 -6.36 -0.57 -3.17
N GLY A 77 -5.42 -0.68 -2.23
CA GLY A 77 -4.56 0.41 -1.78
C GLY A 77 -3.90 1.17 -2.92
N LEU A 78 -3.48 0.47 -4.00
CA LEU A 78 -2.90 1.09 -5.20
C LEU A 78 -3.84 2.08 -5.92
N ARG A 79 -5.15 2.00 -5.67
CA ARG A 79 -6.18 2.84 -6.29
C ARG A 79 -6.73 3.90 -5.35
N LEU A 80 -6.32 3.86 -4.07
CA LEU A 80 -6.79 4.80 -3.06
C LEU A 80 -5.90 6.05 -3.03
N PRO A 81 -6.41 7.17 -2.49
CA PRO A 81 -5.62 8.37 -2.24
C PRO A 81 -4.34 8.05 -1.45
N GLY A 82 -3.20 8.46 -2.01
CA GLY A 82 -1.91 8.48 -1.32
C GLY A 82 -1.67 9.78 -0.57
N SER A 83 -0.45 9.96 -0.07
CA SER A 83 -0.09 11.17 0.69
C SER A 83 0.41 12.34 -0.19
N ARG A 84 0.82 12.07 -1.43
CA ARG A 84 1.35 13.11 -2.34
C ARG A 84 0.23 13.94 -2.93
N LYS A 85 0.25 15.26 -2.70
CA LYS A 85 -0.63 16.20 -3.40
C LYS A 85 -0.07 16.49 -4.80
N ASP A 86 -0.90 16.31 -5.82
CA ASP A 86 -0.58 16.59 -7.22
C ASP A 86 -1.72 17.38 -7.89
N ILE A 87 -1.43 18.06 -9.00
CA ILE A 87 -2.39 18.86 -9.75
C ILE A 87 -2.46 18.36 -11.18
N ILE A 88 -3.51 17.60 -11.49
CA ILE A 88 -3.80 17.19 -12.85
C ILE A 88 -4.42 18.37 -13.59
N ARG A 89 -3.81 18.77 -14.71
CA ARG A 89 -4.34 19.83 -15.57
C ARG A 89 -5.05 19.21 -16.76
N THR A 90 -6.36 19.38 -16.83
CA THR A 90 -7.18 18.92 -17.95
C THR A 90 -7.51 20.12 -18.85
N GLN A 91 -7.44 19.94 -20.16
CA GLN A 91 -7.87 20.99 -21.09
C GLN A 91 -9.40 21.05 -21.09
N THR A 92 -9.95 22.17 -20.64
CA THR A 92 -11.41 22.31 -20.45
C THR A 92 -12.08 23.01 -21.63
N LEU A 93 -11.32 23.78 -22.41
CA LEU A 93 -11.83 24.50 -23.58
C LEU A 93 -11.10 24.03 -24.85
N SER A 94 -11.89 23.51 -25.79
CA SER A 94 -11.43 23.25 -27.16
C SER A 94 -11.43 24.56 -27.93
N GLY A 95 -10.31 24.92 -28.55
CA GLY A 95 -10.16 26.14 -29.34
C GLY A 95 -9.01 27.05 -28.87
N PRO A 96 -8.67 28.09 -29.67
CA PRO A 96 -7.59 29.01 -29.36
C PRO A 96 -7.90 29.84 -28.11
N SER A 97 -6.86 30.18 -27.36
CA SER A 97 -6.96 31.01 -26.17
C SER A 97 -7.53 32.41 -26.51
N PRO A 98 -8.45 32.98 -25.70
CA PRO A 98 -8.95 34.35 -25.89
C PRO A 98 -7.85 35.42 -25.87
N VAL A 99 -6.70 35.13 -25.22
CA VAL A 99 -5.55 36.04 -25.12
C VAL A 99 -4.43 35.72 -26.13
N GLY A 100 -4.70 34.85 -27.11
CA GLY A 100 -3.71 34.40 -28.09
C GLY A 100 -2.86 33.24 -27.57
N GLY A 101 -2.78 32.16 -28.35
CA GLY A 101 -2.07 30.92 -28.00
C GLY A 101 -2.84 29.65 -28.42
N SER A 102 -2.11 28.57 -28.68
CA SER A 102 -2.63 27.37 -29.38
C SER A 102 -3.57 26.45 -28.57
N ALA A 103 -3.84 26.75 -27.29
CA ALA A 103 -4.76 25.98 -26.47
C ALA A 103 -5.54 26.89 -25.50
N GLY A 104 -6.86 26.76 -25.49
CA GLY A 104 -7.76 27.33 -24.48
C GLY A 104 -7.44 26.84 -23.06
N GLY A 105 -7.99 27.53 -22.06
CA GLY A 105 -7.65 27.35 -20.64
C GLY A 105 -7.65 25.89 -20.16
N ARG A 106 -6.74 25.58 -19.22
CA ARG A 106 -6.67 24.30 -18.52
C ARG A 106 -7.25 24.44 -17.12
N GLU A 107 -8.11 23.52 -16.71
CA GLU A 107 -8.57 23.39 -15.32
C GLU A 107 -7.62 22.49 -14.54
N GLY A 108 -7.16 22.96 -13.39
CA GLY A 108 -6.33 22.18 -12.47
C GLY A 108 -7.19 21.51 -11.41
N LYS A 109 -7.14 20.18 -11.32
CA LYS A 109 -7.75 19.40 -10.25
C LYS A 109 -6.67 18.90 -9.29
N VAL A 110 -6.76 19.28 -8.02
CA VAL A 110 -5.92 18.70 -6.96
C VAL A 110 -6.33 17.25 -6.76
N VAL A 111 -5.36 16.35 -6.86
CA VAL A 111 -5.51 14.92 -6.60
C VAL A 111 -4.49 14.48 -5.55
N GLN A 112 -4.78 13.38 -4.87
CA GLN A 112 -3.86 12.74 -3.96
C GLN A 112 -3.37 11.44 -4.60
N THR A 113 -2.08 11.37 -4.90
CA THR A 113 -1.43 10.23 -5.56
C THR A 113 -0.47 9.55 -4.59
N LEU A 114 -0.15 8.28 -4.87
CA LEU A 114 0.85 7.55 -4.10
C LEU A 114 2.21 8.19 -4.28
N ASP A 115 2.88 8.50 -3.18
CA ASP A 115 4.28 8.86 -3.21
C ASP A 115 5.17 7.68 -3.71
N GLU A 116 6.46 7.93 -3.95
CA GLU A 116 7.37 6.89 -4.43
C GLU A 116 7.55 5.76 -3.40
N PHE A 117 7.61 6.11 -2.12
CA PHE A 117 7.77 5.14 -1.02
C PHE A 117 6.49 4.34 -0.79
N GLU A 118 5.32 4.97 -0.93
CA GLU A 118 4.02 4.31 -0.87
C GLU A 118 3.88 3.30 -2.02
N PHE A 119 4.31 3.67 -3.23
CA PHE A 119 4.29 2.73 -4.37
C PHE A 119 5.25 1.56 -4.17
N GLN A 120 6.47 1.82 -3.69
CA GLN A 120 7.44 0.79 -3.33
C GLN A 120 6.89 -0.16 -2.27
N ALA A 121 6.34 0.39 -1.18
CA ALA A 121 5.76 -0.39 -0.07
C ALA A 121 4.57 -1.22 -0.54
N ALA A 122 3.68 -0.65 -1.36
CA ALA A 122 2.54 -1.35 -1.92
C ALA A 122 2.97 -2.59 -2.70
N HIS A 123 3.92 -2.42 -3.63
CA HIS A 123 4.39 -3.51 -4.48
C HIS A 123 5.21 -4.55 -3.71
N TYR A 124 5.99 -4.13 -2.72
CA TYR A 124 6.68 -5.05 -1.82
C TYR A 124 5.69 -5.91 -1.03
N ASN A 125 4.67 -5.30 -0.41
CA ASN A 125 3.66 -6.01 0.36
C ASN A 125 2.84 -6.97 -0.51
N ILE A 126 2.48 -6.57 -1.73
CA ILE A 126 1.83 -7.44 -2.73
C ILE A 126 2.73 -8.62 -3.09
N ALA A 127 4.04 -8.39 -3.26
CA ALA A 127 4.99 -9.47 -3.53
C ALA A 127 5.04 -10.48 -2.38
N CYS A 128 5.10 -10.01 -1.13
CA CYS A 128 5.07 -10.88 0.06
C CYS A 128 3.78 -11.71 0.11
N ALA A 129 2.63 -11.10 -0.17
CA ALA A 129 1.36 -11.83 -0.22
C ALA A 129 1.35 -12.90 -1.33
N TYR A 130 1.82 -12.57 -2.53
CA TYR A 130 1.98 -13.57 -3.60
C TYR A 130 2.98 -14.66 -3.26
N GLY A 131 4.09 -14.32 -2.60
CA GLY A 131 5.12 -15.27 -2.17
C GLY A 131 4.56 -16.31 -1.21
N ARG A 132 3.76 -15.89 -0.24
CA ARG A 132 3.06 -16.80 0.69
C ARG A 132 2.01 -17.68 0.02
N LEU A 133 1.47 -17.25 -1.12
CA LEU A 133 0.52 -18.02 -1.94
C LEU A 133 1.21 -18.87 -3.01
N ASP A 134 2.55 -18.96 -2.99
CA ASP A 134 3.36 -19.67 -3.98
C ASP A 134 3.13 -19.20 -5.43
N ARG A 135 2.74 -17.93 -5.61
CA ARG A 135 2.54 -17.31 -6.93
C ARG A 135 3.82 -16.62 -7.37
N VAL A 136 4.79 -17.45 -7.76
CA VAL A 136 6.18 -17.04 -8.04
C VAL A 136 6.27 -15.90 -9.06
N VAL A 137 5.58 -16.03 -10.20
CA VAL A 137 5.67 -15.06 -11.31
C VAL A 137 5.12 -13.70 -10.89
N GLU A 138 3.95 -13.68 -10.25
CA GLU A 138 3.29 -12.46 -9.78
C GLU A 138 4.05 -11.79 -8.64
N SER A 139 4.64 -12.59 -7.75
CA SER A 139 5.50 -12.08 -6.68
C SER A 139 6.74 -11.40 -7.27
N CYS A 140 7.46 -12.06 -8.18
CA CYS A 140 8.62 -11.49 -8.85
C CYS A 140 8.27 -10.24 -9.66
N LYS A 141 7.11 -10.23 -10.34
CA LYS A 141 6.66 -9.06 -11.09
C LYS A 141 6.37 -7.87 -10.16
N SER A 142 5.84 -8.13 -8.98
CA SER A 142 5.57 -7.08 -7.99
C SER A 142 6.87 -6.56 -7.37
N LEU A 143 7.84 -7.42 -7.06
CA LEU A 143 9.18 -6.98 -6.64
C LEU A 143 9.85 -6.11 -7.70
N GLU A 144 9.77 -6.50 -8.97
CA GLU A 144 10.31 -5.71 -10.08
C GLU A 144 9.72 -4.29 -10.10
N ASN A 145 8.40 -4.15 -9.94
CA ASN A 145 7.77 -2.84 -9.89
C ASN A 145 8.26 -2.00 -8.70
N ALA A 146 8.48 -2.62 -7.53
CA ALA A 146 9.06 -1.91 -6.38
C ALA A 146 10.50 -1.45 -6.68
N PHE A 147 11.31 -2.30 -7.32
CA PHE A 147 12.71 -1.99 -7.65
C PHE A 147 12.82 -0.88 -8.70
N ASP A 148 11.97 -0.92 -9.73
CA ASP A 148 11.89 0.13 -10.76
C ASP A 148 11.50 1.49 -10.18
N PHE A 149 10.75 1.51 -9.07
CA PHE A 149 10.39 2.72 -8.32
C PHE A 149 11.41 3.13 -7.25
N GLY A 150 12.58 2.47 -7.21
CA GLY A 150 13.70 2.89 -6.37
C GLY A 150 13.90 2.09 -5.08
N PHE A 151 13.13 1.03 -4.84
CA PHE A 151 13.42 0.14 -3.71
C PHE A 151 14.75 -0.57 -3.94
N ASP A 152 15.71 -0.38 -3.03
CA ASP A 152 17.09 -0.84 -3.20
C ASP A 152 17.60 -1.75 -2.08
N ASN A 153 16.73 -2.07 -1.11
CA ASN A 153 17.06 -2.93 0.02
C ASN A 153 16.87 -4.41 -0.33
N TYR A 154 17.65 -4.87 -1.31
CA TYR A 154 17.66 -6.25 -1.80
C TYR A 154 18.09 -7.27 -0.74
N ALA A 155 18.77 -6.84 0.32
CA ALA A 155 19.11 -7.70 1.44
C ALA A 155 17.85 -8.13 2.21
N THR A 156 16.91 -7.21 2.40
CA THR A 156 15.60 -7.52 3.01
C THR A 156 14.84 -8.53 2.16
N VAL A 157 14.77 -8.34 0.84
CA VAL A 157 14.07 -9.27 -0.08
C VAL A 157 14.59 -10.70 0.04
N ARG A 158 15.92 -10.88 0.13
CA ARG A 158 16.55 -12.20 0.26
C ARG A 158 16.35 -12.86 1.62
N ALA A 159 16.10 -12.06 2.65
CA ALA A 159 15.93 -12.55 4.03
C ALA A 159 14.46 -12.62 4.46
N ASP A 160 13.53 -12.14 3.64
CA ASP A 160 12.12 -12.05 3.98
C ASP A 160 11.48 -13.46 4.03
N PRO A 161 10.97 -13.90 5.20
CA PRO A 161 10.29 -15.18 5.31
C PRO A 161 9.00 -15.28 4.46
N ASP A 162 8.32 -14.17 4.16
CA ASP A 162 7.12 -14.20 3.33
C ASP A 162 7.44 -14.47 1.85
N LEU A 163 8.71 -14.32 1.46
CA LEU A 163 9.23 -14.62 0.13
C LEU A 163 9.98 -15.96 0.09
N SER A 164 10.01 -16.74 1.18
CA SER A 164 10.84 -17.95 1.25
C SER A 164 10.47 -19.00 0.20
N LEU A 165 9.20 -19.07 -0.19
CA LEU A 165 8.73 -20.03 -1.20
C LEU A 165 9.22 -19.71 -2.61
N ILE A 166 9.51 -18.44 -2.89
CA ILE A 166 10.02 -18.02 -4.21
C ILE A 166 11.55 -17.99 -4.27
N HIS A 167 12.24 -18.07 -3.12
CA HIS A 167 13.71 -18.09 -3.09
C HIS A 167 14.24 -19.37 -3.77
N GLY A 168 15.24 -19.21 -4.64
CA GLY A 168 15.84 -20.30 -5.41
C GLY A 168 15.00 -20.76 -6.62
N THR A 169 13.91 -20.05 -6.92
CA THR A 169 13.23 -20.18 -8.21
C THR A 169 14.01 -19.47 -9.31
N MET A 170 13.92 -19.97 -10.53
CA MET A 170 14.60 -19.39 -11.68
C MET A 170 14.16 -17.94 -11.93
N GLU A 171 12.87 -17.64 -11.73
CA GLU A 171 12.30 -16.30 -11.88
C GLU A 171 12.89 -15.32 -10.87
N PHE A 172 12.99 -15.73 -9.60
CA PHE A 172 13.56 -14.90 -8.55
C PHE A 172 15.05 -14.67 -8.77
N ASP A 173 15.82 -15.72 -9.07
CA ASP A 173 17.25 -15.62 -9.29
C ASP A 173 17.57 -14.69 -10.47
N ASN A 174 16.86 -14.84 -11.59
CA ASN A 174 16.96 -13.95 -12.75
C ASN A 174 16.63 -12.49 -12.40
N LEU A 175 15.58 -12.28 -11.59
CA LEU A 175 15.22 -10.94 -11.13
C LEU A 175 16.37 -10.32 -10.33
N MET A 176 16.88 -11.03 -9.32
CA MET A 176 17.94 -10.52 -8.45
C MET A 176 19.23 -10.25 -9.20
N GLU A 177 19.63 -11.13 -10.13
CA GLU A 177 20.83 -10.96 -10.95
C GLU A 177 20.80 -9.66 -11.78
N ARG A 178 19.64 -9.33 -12.36
CA ARG A 178 19.46 -8.08 -13.13
C ARG A 178 19.71 -6.84 -12.28
N TYR A 179 19.27 -6.84 -11.03
CA TYR A 179 19.36 -5.67 -10.14
C TYR A 179 20.68 -5.59 -9.37
N ASP A 180 21.31 -6.72 -9.07
CA ASP A 180 22.68 -6.75 -8.54
C ASP A 180 23.69 -6.22 -9.57
N SER A 181 23.55 -6.65 -10.82
CA SER A 181 24.42 -6.22 -11.93
C SER A 181 24.34 -4.70 -12.17
N LYS A 182 23.14 -4.12 -12.05
CA LYS A 182 22.93 -2.66 -12.17
C LYS A 182 23.69 -1.88 -11.08
N LYS A 183 23.82 -2.39 -9.85
CA LYS A 183 24.62 -1.75 -8.79
C LYS A 183 26.12 -1.76 -9.11
N GLY A 184 26.63 -2.83 -9.72
CA GLY A 184 28.04 -2.93 -10.12
C GLY A 184 28.47 -1.90 -11.17
N ILE A 185 27.56 -1.55 -12.10
CA ILE A 185 27.84 -0.55 -13.15
C ILE A 185 27.71 0.88 -12.60
N PHE A 186 26.71 1.17 -11.77
CA PHE A 186 26.50 2.51 -11.21
C PHE A 186 27.50 2.85 -10.09
N GLY A 187 28.08 1.85 -9.43
CA GLY A 187 29.12 2.02 -8.40
C GLY A 187 30.51 2.39 -8.94
N LEU A 188 30.73 2.32 -10.25
CA LEU A 188 32.04 2.60 -10.87
C LEU A 188 32.27 4.10 -11.21
N PHE A 189 31.25 4.95 -11.02
CA PHE A 189 31.29 6.37 -11.37
C PHE A 189 31.05 7.31 -10.17
N LYS A 190 31.35 6.85 -8.94
CA LYS A 190 31.23 7.67 -7.73
C LYS A 190 32.57 7.93 -7.06
#